data_AF-A0A2H1WK96-F1
#
_entry.id   AF-A0A2H1WK96-F1
#
_cell.length_a   1.000
_cell.length_b   1.000
_cell.length_c   1.000
_cell.angle_alpha   90.00
_cell.angle_beta   90.00
_cell.angle_gamma   90.00
#
_symmetry.space_group_name_H-M   'P 1'
#
loop_
_entity.id
_entity.type
_entity.pdbx_description
1 polymer ?
#
loop_
_entity_poly.entity_id
_entity_poly.type
_entity_poly.pdbx_seq_one_letter_code
_entity_poly.pdbx_strand_id
1 'polypeptide(L)' 'HKEGCYIEDINDVIPYGGNVTLGDCTQVVCGKELLNYFSCSAQANTIPNCKLVGDLSKPYPECCPVLQCA' A
#
# COMPACT_ATOMS: atom_id res chain seq x y z
N HIS A 1 -16.63 -2.36 21.42
CA HIS A 1 -16.29 -1.56 20.24
C HIS A 1 -14.82 -1.70 19.95
N LYS A 2 -14.41 -1.72 18.68
CA LYS A 2 -13.00 -1.54 18.29
C LYS A 2 -12.72 -0.04 18.26
N GLU A 3 -11.68 0.42 18.96
CA GLU A 3 -11.21 1.80 18.88
C GLU A 3 -10.08 1.89 17.84
N GLY A 4 -10.10 2.94 17.02
CA GLY A 4 -9.11 3.13 15.96
C GLY A 4 -9.66 3.91 14.77
N CYS A 5 -9.08 3.66 13.60
CA CYS A 5 -9.43 4.34 12.36
C CYS A 5 -10.37 3.46 11.53
N TYR A 6 -11.56 3.98 11.23
CA TYR A 6 -12.48 3.34 10.30
C TYR A 6 -12.01 3.55 8.86
N ILE A 7 -11.88 2.47 8.10
CA ILE A 7 -11.47 2.48 6.69
C ILE A 7 -12.63 1.98 5.84
N GLU A 8 -13.12 2.84 4.95
CA GLU A 8 -14.30 2.56 4.12
C GLU A 8 -14.09 1.37 3.16
N ASP A 9 -12.91 1.29 2.52
CA ASP A 9 -12.58 0.25 1.53
C ASP A 9 -12.70 -1.18 2.06
N ILE A 10 -12.44 -1.38 3.35
CA ILE A 10 -12.55 -2.68 4.03
C ILE A 10 -13.73 -2.75 4.99
N ASN A 11 -14.48 -1.64 5.14
CA ASN A 11 -15.59 -1.48 6.08
C ASN A 11 -15.28 -2.02 7.49
N ASP A 12 -14.09 -1.70 8.01
CA ASP A 12 -13.63 -2.15 9.34
C ASP A 12 -12.77 -1.07 10.01
N VAL A 13 -12.56 -1.24 11.32
CA VAL A 13 -11.72 -0.39 12.16
C VAL A 13 -10.36 -1.05 12.36
N ILE A 14 -9.30 -0.34 11.97
CA ILE A 14 -7.91 -0.69 12.27
C ILE A 14 -7.52 -0.08 13.62
N PRO A 15 -6.93 -0.85 14.56
CA PRO A 15 -6.51 -0.30 15.85
C PRO A 15 -5.40 0.73 15.70
N TYR A 16 -5.29 1.65 16.67
CA TYR A 16 -4.19 2.61 16.72
C TYR A 16 -2.82 1.91 16.72
N GLY A 17 -1.88 2.41 15.93
CA GLY A 17 -0.58 1.79 15.67
C GLY A 17 -0.61 0.66 14.64
N GLY A 18 -1.80 0.25 14.19
CA GLY A 18 -1.99 -0.76 13.16
C GLY A 18 -1.87 -0.22 11.74
N ASN A 19 -1.76 -1.15 10.79
CA ASN A 19 -1.79 -0.85 9.37
C ASN A 19 -2.51 -1.94 8.57
N VAL A 20 -2.95 -1.60 7.36
CA VAL A 20 -3.49 -2.54 6.37
C VAL A 20 -2.98 -2.17 4.99
N THR A 21 -2.88 -3.15 4.09
CA THR A 21 -2.67 -2.92 2.65
C THR A 21 -4.01 -3.01 1.93
N LEU A 22 -4.33 -1.99 1.13
CA LEU A 22 -5.49 -1.95 0.26
C LEU A 22 -5.16 -2.52 -1.13
N GLY A 23 -6.20 -2.80 -1.93
CA GLY A 23 -6.08 -3.57 -3.17
C GLY A 23 -5.18 -2.96 -4.26
N ASP A 24 -4.90 -1.66 -4.20
CA ASP A 24 -4.01 -0.94 -5.12
C ASP A 24 -2.57 -0.80 -4.60
N CYS A 25 -2.17 -1.65 -3.66
CA CYS A 25 -0.89 -1.56 -2.96
C CYS A 25 -0.70 -0.24 -2.19
N THR A 26 -1.80 0.32 -1.68
CA THR A 26 -1.75 1.45 -0.74
C THR A 26 -1.72 0.94 0.69
N GLN A 27 -0.72 1.36 1.47
CA GLN A 27 -0.72 1.11 2.91
C GLN A 27 -1.47 2.23 3.63
N VAL A 28 -2.39 1.84 4.51
CA VAL A 28 -3.00 2.75 5.47
C VAL A 28 -2.41 2.50 6.85
N VAL A 29 -1.90 3.54 7.49
CA VAL A 29 -1.37 3.48 8.87
C VAL A 29 -2.24 4.34 9.78
N CYS A 30 -2.86 3.68 10.78
CA CYS A 30 -3.73 4.34 11.75
C CYS A 30 -2.92 4.89 12.93
N GLY A 31 -2.67 6.19 12.93
CA GLY A 31 -2.13 6.90 14.09
C GLY A 31 -3.22 7.36 15.03
N LYS A 32 -2.84 7.81 16.24
CA LYS A 32 -3.80 8.38 17.22
C LYS A 32 -4.40 9.72 16.77
N GLU A 33 -3.63 10.51 16.03
CA GLU A 33 -3.99 11.86 15.61
C GLU A 33 -4.19 11.98 14.09
N LEU A 34 -3.55 11.09 13.32
CA LEU A 34 -3.47 11.15 11.86
C LEU A 34 -3.66 9.77 11.24
N LEU A 35 -4.33 9.76 10.09
CA LEU A 35 -4.42 8.61 9.20
C LEU A 35 -3.48 8.85 8.02
N ASN A 36 -2.49 7.98 7.82
CA ASN A 36 -1.51 8.11 6.74
C ASN A 36 -1.78 7.10 5.64
N TYR A 37 -1.64 7.54 4.39
CA TYR A 37 -1.73 6.71 3.20
C TYR A 37 -0.39 6.73 2.48
N PHE A 38 0.17 5.55 2.21
CA PHE A 38 1.43 5.38 1.48
C PHE A 38 1.17 4.61 0.20
N SER A 39 1.45 5.25 -0.94
CA SER A 39 1.45 4.61 -2.24
C SER A 39 2.88 4.21 -2.66
N CYS A 40 2.98 3.38 -3.69
CA CYS A 40 4.25 3.07 -4.31
C CYS A 40 4.85 4.31 -4.99
N SER A 41 6.18 4.39 -5.01
CA SER A 41 6.88 5.45 -5.73
C SER A 41 6.57 5.39 -7.22
N ALA A 42 6.31 6.55 -7.82
CA ALA A 42 6.20 6.65 -9.28
C ALA A 42 7.55 6.32 -9.92
N GLN A 43 7.57 5.33 -10.80
CA GLN A 43 8.76 4.92 -11.55
C GLN A 43 8.51 5.12 -13.04
N ALA A 44 9.43 5.80 -13.72
CA ALA A 44 9.39 5.94 -15.18
C ALA A 44 9.92 4.66 -15.83
N ASN A 45 9.13 4.02 -16.71
CA ASN A 45 9.63 2.90 -17.51
C ASN A 45 10.21 3.41 -18.84
N THR A 46 11.34 4.10 -18.77
CA THR A 46 12.03 4.66 -19.94
C THR A 46 13.18 3.78 -20.43
N ILE A 47 13.50 2.70 -19.72
CA ILE A 47 14.62 1.82 -20.05
C ILE A 47 14.13 0.73 -21.02
N PRO A 48 14.73 0.61 -22.23
CA PRO A 48 14.36 -0.43 -23.20
C PRO A 48 14.51 -1.83 -22.61
N ASN A 49 13.60 -2.75 -22.97
CA ASN A 49 13.55 -4.13 -22.49
C ASN A 49 13.37 -4.31 -20.97
N CYS A 50 12.98 -3.26 -20.26
CA CYS A 50 12.56 -3.33 -18.87
C CYS A 50 11.05 -3.15 -18.74
N LYS A 51 10.48 -3.77 -17.71
CA LYS A 51 9.06 -3.65 -17.34
C LYS A 51 8.93 -3.48 -15.84
N LEU A 52 7.91 -2.73 -15.42
CA LEU A 52 7.51 -2.66 -14.03
C LEU A 52 6.69 -3.91 -13.69
N VAL A 53 7.11 -4.64 -12.66
CA VAL A 53 6.46 -5.87 -12.21
C VAL A 53 6.18 -5.75 -10.72
N GLY A 54 4.90 -5.81 -10.35
CA GLY A 54 4.43 -5.85 -8.96
C GLY A 54 3.58 -7.09 -8.71
N ASP A 55 3.27 -7.35 -7.44
CA ASP A 55 2.48 -8.50 -7.00
C ASP A 55 1.46 -8.07 -5.94
N LEU A 56 0.23 -7.77 -6.38
CA LEU A 56 -0.86 -7.32 -5.51
C LEU A 56 -1.34 -8.38 -4.49
N SER A 57 -0.84 -9.61 -4.56
CA SER A 57 -1.12 -10.62 -3.53
C SER A 57 -0.31 -10.42 -2.25
N LYS A 58 0.72 -9.56 -2.28
CA LYS A 58 1.59 -9.25 -1.16
C LYS A 58 1.15 -7.99 -0.41
N PRO A 59 1.53 -7.82 0.87
CA PRO A 59 1.35 -6.56 1.56
C PRO A 59 2.27 -5.47 0.99
N TYR A 60 2.00 -4.22 1.34
CA TYR A 60 2.93 -3.11 1.13
C TYR A 60 4.11 -3.25 2.11
N PRO A 61 5.36 -2.97 1.66
CA PRO A 61 5.75 -2.46 0.34
C PRO A 61 6.03 -3.55 -0.72
N GLU A 62 5.89 -4.83 -0.40
CA GLU A 62 6.25 -5.94 -1.28
C GLU A 62 5.38 -6.07 -2.54
N CYS A 63 4.17 -5.52 -2.53
CA CYS A 63 3.33 -5.44 -3.72
C CYS A 63 3.76 -4.36 -4.72
N CYS A 64 4.66 -3.45 -4.33
CA CYS A 64 5.04 -2.34 -5.19
C CYS A 64 5.80 -2.82 -6.43
N PRO A 65 5.52 -2.21 -7.60
CA PRO A 65 6.21 -2.57 -8.82
C PRO A 65 7.70 -2.26 -8.72
N VAL A 66 8.52 -3.21 -9.16
CA VAL A 66 9.97 -3.04 -9.33
C VAL A 66 10.33 -3.17 -10.81
N LEU A 67 11.35 -2.43 -11.23
CA LEU A 67 11.86 -2.53 -12.58
C LEU A 67 12.58 -3.87 -12.78
N GLN A 68 12.07 -4.69 -13.69
CA GLN A 68 12.68 -5.95 -14.11
C GLN A 68 13.11 -5.83 -15.57
N CYS A 69 14.40 -6.03 -15.82
CA CYS A 69 15.00 -6.04 -17.16
C CYS A 69 15.35 -7.48 -17.56
N ALA A 70 15.23 -7.78 -18.86
CA ALA A 70 15.58 -9.08 -19.43
C ALA A 70 17.08 -9.22 -19.68
#